data_AF-A0ABD5F581-F1
#
_entry.id   AF-A0ABD5F581-F1
#
_cell.length_a   1.000
_cell.length_b   1.000
_cell.length_c   1.000
_cell.angle_alpha   90.00
_cell.angle_beta   90.00
_cell.angle_gamma   90.00
#
_symmetry.space_group_name_H-M   'P 1'
#
loop_
_entity.id
_entity.type
_entity.pdbx_description
1 polymer ?
#
loop_
_entity_poly.entity_id
_entity_poly.type
_entity_poly.pdbx_seq_one_letter_code
_entity_poly.pdbx_strand_id
1 'polypeptide(L)'
;MVNHETRIMNETQIDTIILAAYASKQKVTISLKDGNKISGFIHSDFDIDGFSLTSSYVWWKDIQFVQPNEEFYNDWSEVFKNLPDPFKKGS
;
A
#
# COMPACT_ATOMS: atom_id res chain seq x y z
N MET A 1 10.92 18.84 5.37
CA MET A 1 10.63 17.69 4.49
C MET A 1 10.90 16.44 5.31
N VAL A 2 9.85 15.67 5.64
CA VAL A 2 10.02 14.39 6.32
C VAL A 2 10.51 13.41 5.26
N ASN A 3 11.69 12.81 5.45
CA ASN A 3 12.19 11.80 4.54
C ASN A 3 11.37 10.52 4.77
N HIS A 4 10.32 10.33 3.97
CA HIS A 4 9.31 9.29 4.18
C HIS A 4 9.84 7.85 4.02
N GLU A 5 11.09 7.69 3.56
CA GLU A 5 11.60 6.42 3.02
C GLU A 5 12.55 5.66 3.95
N THR A 6 12.57 5.98 5.24
CA THR A 6 13.31 5.19 6.24
C THR A 6 12.46 4.14 6.95
N ARG A 7 11.14 4.14 6.72
CA ARG A 7 10.22 3.24 7.41
C ARG A 7 10.11 1.91 6.67
N ILE A 8 10.38 0.82 7.39
CA ILE A 8 10.13 -0.55 6.92
C ILE A 8 8.75 -0.97 7.44
N MET A 9 7.86 -1.39 6.54
CA MET A 9 6.57 -1.98 6.91
C MET A 9 6.75 -3.46 7.26
N ASN A 10 5.93 -3.96 8.18
CA ASN A 10 5.85 -5.40 8.43
C ASN A 10 4.96 -6.10 7.38
N GLU A 11 5.01 -7.43 7.35
CA GLU A 11 4.28 -8.26 6.38
C GLU A 11 2.77 -7.99 6.43
N THR A 12 2.17 -7.97 7.61
CA THR A 12 0.72 -7.69 7.77
C THR A 12 0.32 -6.33 7.20
N GLN A 13 1.14 -5.30 7.40
CA GLN A 13 0.90 -3.97 6.84
C GLN A 13 0.98 -3.98 5.31
N ILE A 14 1.99 -4.65 4.76
CA ILE A 14 2.18 -4.79 3.31
C ILE A 14 0.97 -5.50 2.70
N ASP A 15 0.60 -6.67 3.23
CA ASP A 15 -0.52 -7.48 2.75
C ASP A 15 -1.82 -6.69 2.77
N THR A 16 -2.10 -6.01 3.88
CA THR A 16 -3.34 -5.23 4.05
C THR A 16 -3.43 -4.13 3.00
N ILE A 17 -2.34 -3.39 2.77
CA ILE A 17 -2.33 -2.28 1.81
C ILE A 17 -2.45 -2.80 0.38
N ILE A 18 -1.75 -3.88 0.03
CA ILE A 18 -1.81 -4.48 -1.31
C ILE A 18 -3.23 -5.00 -1.60
N LEU A 19 -3.83 -5.74 -0.66
CA LEU A 19 -5.20 -6.22 -0.81
C LEU A 19 -6.22 -5.08 -0.92
N ALA A 20 -6.08 -4.03 -0.11
CA ALA A 20 -6.95 -2.87 -0.16
C ALA A 20 -6.82 -2.11 -1.49
N ALA A 21 -5.58 -1.91 -1.97
CA ALA A 21 -5.32 -1.26 -3.25
C ALA A 21 -5.84 -2.08 -4.43
N TYR A 22 -5.70 -3.41 -4.39
CA TYR A 22 -6.29 -4.32 -5.38
C TYR A 22 -7.83 -4.20 -5.42
N ALA A 23 -8.48 -4.30 -4.25
CA ALA A 23 -9.95 -4.22 -4.15
C ALA A 23 -10.51 -2.88 -4.65
N SER A 24 -9.78 -1.79 -4.40
CA SER A 24 -10.13 -0.43 -4.85
C SER A 24 -9.68 -0.12 -6.27
N LYS A 25 -9.01 -1.05 -6.98
CA LYS A 25 -8.41 -0.84 -8.31
C LYS A 25 -7.50 0.39 -8.36
N GLN A 26 -6.78 0.63 -7.27
CA GLN A 26 -5.91 1.79 -7.10
C GLN A 26 -4.47 1.47 -7.53
N LYS A 27 -3.78 2.49 -8.04
CA LYS A 27 -2.36 2.39 -8.38
C LYS A 27 -1.52 2.49 -7.11
N VAL A 28 -0.49 1.65 -6.99
CA VAL A 28 0.48 1.69 -5.89
C VAL A 28 1.86 2.06 -6.39
N THR A 29 2.67 2.63 -5.50
CA THR A 29 4.13 2.73 -5.62
C THR A 29 4.75 1.89 -4.52
N ILE A 30 5.65 0.99 -4.90
CA ILE A 30 6.35 0.07 -4.03
C ILE A 30 7.82 0.46 -4.01
N SER A 31 8.34 0.73 -2.82
CA SER A 31 9.77 0.87 -2.58
C SER A 31 10.33 -0.49 -2.20
N LEU A 32 11.33 -0.92 -2.95
CA LEU A 32 12.05 -2.18 -2.74
C LEU A 32 13.24 -1.97 -1.81
N LYS A 33 13.69 -3.06 -1.17
CA LYS A 33 14.84 -3.06 -0.24
C LYS A 33 16.17 -2.71 -0.90
N ASP A 34 16.28 -2.88 -2.21
CA ASP A 34 17.45 -2.47 -3.00
C ASP A 34 17.47 -0.97 -3.35
N GLY A 35 16.43 -0.22 -2.94
CA GLY A 35 16.26 1.20 -3.20
C GLY A 35 15.51 1.53 -4.49
N ASN A 36 15.17 0.53 -5.30
CA ASN A 36 14.37 0.73 -6.50
C ASN A 36 12.90 1.00 -6.16
N LYS A 37 12.20 1.68 -7.08
CA LYS A 37 10.76 1.92 -6.98
C LYS A 37 10.06 1.44 -8.22
N ILE A 38 8.94 0.79 -8.00
CA ILE A 38 8.05 0.31 -9.06
C ILE A 38 6.63 0.75 -8.77
N SER A 39 5.87 1.07 -9.81
CA SER A 39 4.49 1.52 -9.65
C SER A 39 3.59 0.90 -10.69
N GLY A 40 2.38 0.55 -10.31
CA GLY A 40 1.42 -0.10 -11.19
C GLY A 40 0.11 -0.45 -10.50
N PHE A 41 -0.83 -0.98 -11.27
CA PHE A 41 -2.02 -1.62 -10.73
C PHE A 41 -1.71 -3.07 -10.40
N ILE A 42 -2.25 -3.54 -9.28
CA ILE A 42 -2.08 -4.91 -8.82
C ILE A 42 -3.00 -5.83 -9.63
N HIS A 43 -2.45 -6.92 -10.15
CA HIS A 43 -3.18 -7.97 -10.84
C HIS A 43 -3.71 -9.01 -9.84
N SER A 44 -4.64 -9.85 -10.27
CA SER A 44 -5.28 -10.86 -9.41
C SER A 44 -4.43 -12.11 -9.17
N ASP A 45 -3.24 -12.18 -9.78
CA ASP A 45 -2.30 -13.28 -9.69
C ASP A 45 -1.40 -13.11 -8.46
N PHE A 46 -1.95 -13.46 -7.30
CA PHE A 46 -1.21 -13.61 -6.07
C PHE A 46 -0.73 -15.05 -5.94
N ASP A 47 0.53 -15.23 -5.57
CA ASP A 47 1.06 -16.52 -5.14
C ASP A 47 1.83 -16.39 -3.81
N ILE A 48 2.44 -17.50 -3.38
CA ILE A 48 3.16 -17.57 -2.11
C ILE A 48 4.41 -16.68 -2.08
N ASP A 49 4.95 -16.36 -3.24
CA ASP A 49 6.21 -15.65 -3.40
C ASP A 49 6.01 -14.16 -3.73
N GLY A 50 4.87 -13.79 -4.34
CA GLY A 50 4.61 -12.43 -4.78
C GLY A 50 3.29 -12.20 -5.50
N PHE A 51 3.30 -11.18 -6.35
CA PHE A 51 2.19 -10.77 -7.20
C PHE A 51 2.67 -9.94 -8.39
N SER A 52 1.83 -9.79 -9.41
CA SER A 52 2.15 -8.92 -10.55
C SER A 52 1.56 -7.52 -10.41
N LEU A 53 2.38 -6.54 -10.79
CA LEU A 53 1.94 -5.23 -11.25
C LEU A 53 1.79 -5.24 -12.77
N THR A 54 1.16 -4.20 -13.32
CA THR A 54 0.95 -4.00 -14.77
C THR A 54 2.21 -4.20 -15.64
N SER A 55 3.40 -3.95 -15.10
CA SER A 55 4.67 -3.99 -15.85
C SER A 55 5.74 -4.87 -15.23
N SER A 56 5.50 -5.51 -14.08
CA SER A 56 6.56 -6.24 -13.36
C SER A 56 5.99 -7.21 -12.32
N TYR A 57 6.75 -8.27 -12.03
CA TYR A 57 6.48 -9.15 -10.91
C TYR A 57 7.19 -8.65 -9.65
N VAL A 58 6.53 -8.72 -8.49
CA VAL A 58 7.01 -8.21 -7.22
C VAL A 58 7.05 -9.33 -6.19
N TRP A 59 8.24 -9.59 -5.63
CA TRP A 59 8.42 -10.57 -4.57
C TRP A 59 8.11 -9.94 -3.21
N TRP A 60 7.31 -10.61 -2.38
CA TRP A 60 6.95 -10.12 -1.04
C TRP A 60 8.17 -9.76 -0.20
N LYS A 61 9.18 -10.63 -0.23
CA LYS A 61 10.42 -10.50 0.53
C LYS A 61 11.24 -9.24 0.15
N ASP A 62 11.03 -8.67 -1.02
CA ASP A 62 11.82 -7.54 -1.52
C ASP A 62 11.16 -6.19 -1.22
N ILE A 63 9.92 -6.20 -0.72
CA ILE A 63 9.18 -4.98 -0.39
C ILE A 63 9.70 -4.37 0.91
N GLN A 64 9.98 -3.08 0.86
CA GLN A 64 10.30 -2.27 2.05
C GLN A 64 9.08 -1.45 2.49
N PHE A 65 8.37 -0.85 1.54
CA PHE A 65 7.27 0.06 1.81
C PHE A 65 6.30 0.09 0.64
N VAL A 66 5.00 0.19 0.93
CA VAL A 66 3.95 0.34 -0.08
C VAL A 66 3.23 1.66 0.16
N GLN A 67 3.20 2.50 -0.87
CA GLN A 67 2.50 3.76 -0.88
C GLN A 67 1.35 3.71 -1.89
N PRO A 68 0.09 3.67 -1.43
CA PRO A 68 -1.05 3.94 -2.30
C PRO A 68 -0.96 5.34 -2.90
N ASN A 69 -1.48 5.53 -4.12
CA ASN A 69 -1.57 6.87 -4.71
C ASN A 69 -2.41 7.82 -3.84
N GLU A 70 -2.24 9.14 -3.96
CA GLU A 70 -3.00 10.15 -3.18
C GLU A 70 -4.51 9.96 -3.29
N GLU A 71 -5.00 9.47 -4.43
CA GLU A 71 -6.41 9.14 -4.66
C GLU A 71 -6.94 8.08 -3.69
N PHE A 72 -6.12 7.12 -3.25
CA PHE A 72 -6.51 6.16 -2.23
C PHE A 72 -6.91 6.85 -0.92
N TYR A 73 -6.14 7.85 -0.48
CA TYR A 73 -6.48 8.56 0.74
C TYR A 73 -7.72 9.43 0.57
N ASN A 74 -7.97 9.96 -0.63
CA ASN A 74 -9.19 10.71 -0.93
C ASN A 74 -10.42 9.80 -0.90
N ASP A 75 -10.39 8.65 -1.56
CA ASP A 75 -11.48 7.67 -1.59
C ASP A 75 -11.79 7.15 -0.19
N TRP A 76 -10.75 6.80 0.57
CA TRP A 76 -10.92 6.33 1.94
C TRP A 76 -11.30 7.46 2.90
N SER A 77 -10.95 8.73 2.63
CA SER A 77 -11.35 9.85 3.47
C SER A 77 -12.86 10.00 3.56
N GLU A 78 -13.60 9.67 2.50
CA GLU A 78 -15.06 9.69 2.52
C GLU A 78 -15.64 8.59 3.40
N VAL A 79 -15.02 7.40 3.38
CA VAL A 79 -15.36 6.31 4.29
C VAL A 79 -15.07 6.70 5.74
N PHE A 80 -13.91 7.31 6.01
CA PHE A 80 -13.49 7.71 7.35
C PHE A 80 -14.29 8.89 7.91
N LYS A 81 -14.79 9.81 7.08
CA LYS A 81 -15.64 10.94 7.52
C LYS A 81 -16.90 10.50 8.25
N ASN A 82 -17.40 9.30 7.95
CA ASN A 82 -18.62 8.75 8.54
C ASN A 82 -18.36 7.82 9.74
N LEU A 83 -17.09 7.58 10.07
CA LEU A 83 -16.72 6.74 11.21
C LEU A 83 -16.41 7.62 12.43
N PRO A 84 -16.75 7.16 13.65
CA PRO A 84 -16.31 7.84 14.86
C PRO A 84 -14.78 7.91 14.85
N ASP A 85 -14.22 9.10 15.10
CA ASP A 85 -12.77 9.25 15.22
C ASP A 85 -12.27 8.33 16.35
N PRO A 86 -11.50 7.28 16.03
CA PRO A 86 -11.09 6.27 17.00
C PRO A 86 -10.06 6.80 18.01
N PHE A 87 -9.52 8.01 17.77
CA PHE A 87 -8.56 8.68 18.64
C PHE A 87 -9.16 9.89 19.36
N LYS A 88 -10.44 10.19 19.15
CA LYS A 88 -11.14 11.21 19.90
C LYS A 88 -11.27 10.75 21.34
N LYS A 89 -10.35 11.22 22.21
CA LYS A 89 -10.48 11.01 23.65
C LYS A 89 -11.83 11.56 24.08
N GLY A 90 -12.64 10.72 24.71
CA GLY A 90 -13.90 11.13 25.30
C GLY A 90 -13.67 12.34 26.19
N SER A 91 -14.43 13.41 25.89
CA SER A 91 -14.47 14.65 26.64
C SER A 91 -14.89 14.42 28.08
#